data_AF-Q499U4-F1
#
_entry.id   AF-Q499U4-F1
#
_cell.length_a   1.000
_cell.length_b   1.000
_cell.length_c   1.000
_cell.angle_alpha   90.00
_cell.angle_beta   90.00
_cell.angle_gamma   90.00
#
_symmetry.space_group_name_H-M   'P 1'
#
loop_
_entity.id
_entity.type
_entity.pdbx_description
1 polymer ?
#
loop_
_entity_poly.entity_id
_entity_poly.type
_entity_poly.pdbx_seq_one_letter_code
_entity_poly.pdbx_strand_id
1 'polypeptide(L)'
;MAPKRRGKKGKAKGNAVVDGVAPEDMSKEQVEEHVARIREELDREREERNYFQLERDKIHTFWEITRRQLEEKKAELRNKDREMEEAEERHQVEIKVYKQKVKHLLYEHQNNLAEVKTEGTVVMKLAQKEHRAQEGALRKDMRVLKVELKEQELANEVVIKNLRLKQAEEITKMRNDFERQVREIEAKYDKKMKMLRDELDLRRKTEIHEVEERKNGQISTLMQRHEEAFTDIKNYYNDITLNNLALINSLKEQMEDMRKKEEYLEREMAEVSLQNKRLAEPLQRAKEEMSEMQKRLGNHERDKQILACTKARLKVTEKELKDLKWEHEILEQRFIKVQQEREELYRKFTAAIQEVQQKTGFKNLVLERKLQALNAAVEKREVQFNEVLAASNLDPTALTLVSRKLEDVLESKNTTIKDLQYELARVCKAHNDLLRTYEAKLLAFGIPLDNVGFKPLETAVIGQTLGQGPAGLVGAPT
;
A
#
# COMPACT_ATOMS: atom_id res chain seq x y z
N MET A 1 -72.18 -79.38 -47.38
CA MET A 1 -73.54 -79.76 -47.83
C MET A 1 -73.47 -80.23 -49.28
N ALA A 2 -73.85 -81.48 -49.57
CA ALA A 2 -74.19 -81.96 -50.92
C ALA A 2 -75.71 -81.78 -51.15
N PRO A 3 -76.23 -81.75 -52.41
CA PRO A 3 -76.71 -82.98 -53.11
C PRO A 3 -76.48 -82.95 -54.66
N LYS A 4 -76.25 -84.03 -55.44
CA LYS A 4 -77.03 -85.23 -55.88
C LYS A 4 -78.04 -85.05 -57.06
N ARG A 5 -77.64 -85.55 -58.26
CA ARG A 5 -78.30 -86.48 -59.23
C ARG A 5 -79.68 -86.22 -59.93
N ARG A 6 -79.68 -86.52 -61.26
CA ARG A 6 -80.55 -87.43 -62.10
C ARG A 6 -81.74 -86.90 -62.96
N GLY A 7 -81.78 -87.39 -64.23
CA GLY A 7 -82.97 -87.78 -65.04
C GLY A 7 -83.12 -87.05 -66.40
N LYS A 8 -83.69 -87.55 -67.51
CA LYS A 8 -84.17 -88.87 -68.02
C LYS A 8 -84.68 -88.68 -69.49
N LYS A 9 -84.45 -89.69 -70.36
CA LYS A 9 -85.08 -90.17 -71.65
C LYS A 9 -86.21 -89.41 -72.41
N GLY A 10 -86.17 -89.55 -73.76
CA GLY A 10 -87.30 -89.75 -74.71
C GLY A 10 -86.97 -89.20 -76.12
N LYS A 11 -86.64 -89.94 -77.20
CA LYS A 11 -87.38 -90.87 -78.11
C LYS A 11 -88.67 -90.30 -78.75
N ALA A 12 -88.60 -89.94 -80.03
CA ALA A 12 -89.72 -90.06 -80.99
C ALA A 12 -89.15 -90.29 -82.41
N LYS A 13 -89.68 -91.33 -83.06
CA LYS A 13 -89.43 -91.77 -84.43
C LYS A 13 -90.50 -91.07 -85.28
N GLY A 14 -90.12 -90.19 -86.20
CA GLY A 14 -91.03 -89.57 -87.16
C GLY A 14 -90.67 -90.04 -88.56
N ASN A 15 -91.64 -90.59 -89.28
CA ASN A 15 -91.50 -91.14 -90.62
C ASN A 15 -90.90 -90.09 -91.57
N ALA A 16 -89.92 -90.51 -92.37
CA ALA A 16 -89.40 -89.74 -93.49
C ALA A 16 -90.50 -89.65 -94.56
N VAL A 17 -91.18 -88.51 -94.60
CA VAL A 17 -91.92 -88.03 -95.76
C VAL A 17 -90.92 -87.21 -96.55
N VAL A 18 -90.63 -87.65 -97.76
CA VAL A 18 -89.71 -86.97 -98.67
C VAL A 18 -90.57 -86.35 -99.78
N ASP A 19 -90.67 -85.02 -99.78
CA ASP A 19 -91.29 -84.17 -100.83
C ASP A 19 -92.68 -84.58 -101.37
N GLY A 20 -93.51 -85.24 -100.55
CA GLY A 20 -94.96 -85.35 -100.81
C GLY A 20 -95.40 -86.25 -101.98
N VAL A 21 -94.49 -87.04 -102.59
CA VAL A 21 -94.80 -88.01 -103.66
C VAL A 21 -94.08 -89.33 -103.39
N ALA A 22 -94.75 -90.47 -103.62
CA ALA A 22 -94.15 -91.78 -103.45
C ALA A 22 -93.03 -91.99 -104.50
N PRO A 23 -91.87 -92.61 -104.15
CA PRO A 23 -90.73 -92.78 -105.06
C PRO A 23 -91.05 -93.57 -106.35
N GLU A 24 -92.19 -94.23 -106.38
CA GLU A 24 -92.65 -95.11 -107.47
C GLU A 24 -93.42 -94.34 -108.56
N ASP A 25 -93.86 -93.10 -108.27
CA ASP A 25 -94.64 -92.24 -109.18
C ASP A 25 -93.87 -91.01 -109.69
N MET A 26 -92.59 -90.89 -109.32
CA MET A 26 -91.73 -89.78 -109.74
C MET A 26 -91.13 -90.05 -111.12
N SER A 27 -91.21 -89.07 -112.03
CA SER A 27 -90.51 -89.16 -113.32
C SER A 27 -88.99 -89.15 -113.08
N LYS A 28 -88.20 -89.71 -114.02
CA LYS A 28 -86.73 -89.76 -113.91
C LYS A 28 -86.11 -88.39 -113.58
N GLU A 29 -86.62 -87.31 -114.17
CA GLU A 29 -86.18 -85.94 -113.88
C GLU A 29 -86.47 -85.51 -112.44
N GLN A 30 -87.63 -85.86 -111.88
CA GLN A 30 -87.99 -85.51 -110.49
C GLN A 30 -87.11 -86.24 -109.47
N VAL A 31 -86.72 -87.49 -109.74
CA VAL A 31 -85.80 -88.23 -108.87
C VAL A 31 -84.38 -87.66 -108.97
N GLU A 32 -83.93 -87.29 -110.17
CA GLU A 32 -82.62 -86.65 -110.38
C GLU A 32 -82.53 -85.29 -109.68
N GLU A 33 -83.57 -84.47 -109.75
CA GLU A 33 -83.65 -83.17 -109.06
C GLU A 33 -83.69 -83.33 -107.54
N HIS A 34 -84.43 -84.33 -107.03
CA HIS A 34 -84.46 -84.62 -105.60
C HIS A 34 -83.12 -85.14 -105.07
N VAL A 35 -82.43 -85.99 -105.84
CA VAL A 35 -81.05 -86.42 -105.51
C VAL A 35 -80.08 -85.25 -105.54
N ALA A 36 -80.21 -84.31 -106.49
CA ALA A 36 -79.40 -83.10 -106.53
C ALA A 36 -79.65 -82.23 -105.29
N ARG A 37 -80.91 -82.06 -104.88
CA ARG A 37 -81.29 -81.28 -103.69
C ARG A 37 -80.74 -81.89 -102.40
N ILE A 38 -80.88 -83.21 -102.21
CA ILE A 38 -80.29 -83.91 -101.05
C ILE A 38 -78.77 -83.81 -101.04
N ARG A 39 -78.10 -83.87 -102.21
CA ARG A 39 -76.64 -83.68 -102.27
C ARG A 39 -76.24 -82.26 -101.87
N GLU A 40 -76.98 -81.26 -102.34
CA GLU A 40 -76.73 -79.87 -101.99
C GLU A 40 -77.00 -79.59 -100.50
N GLU A 41 -78.05 -80.19 -99.92
CA GLU A 41 -78.31 -80.15 -98.47
C GLU A 41 -77.23 -80.88 -97.67
N LEU A 42 -76.76 -82.03 -98.15
CA LEU A 42 -75.68 -82.78 -97.50
C LEU A 42 -74.36 -82.00 -97.52
N ASP A 43 -74.04 -81.34 -98.61
CA ASP A 43 -72.83 -80.51 -98.72
C ASP A 43 -72.96 -79.24 -97.86
N ARG A 44 -74.14 -78.61 -97.81
CA ARG A 44 -74.43 -77.49 -96.89
C ARG A 44 -74.30 -77.90 -95.42
N GLU A 45 -74.86 -79.05 -95.03
CA GLU A 45 -74.69 -79.58 -93.67
C GLU A 45 -73.22 -79.94 -93.35
N ARG A 46 -72.44 -80.38 -94.34
CA ARG A 46 -71.01 -80.64 -94.16
C ARG A 46 -70.24 -79.34 -93.94
N GLU A 47 -70.55 -78.29 -94.71
CA GLU A 47 -69.97 -76.96 -94.53
C GLU A 47 -70.33 -76.36 -93.18
N GLU A 48 -71.59 -76.44 -92.77
CA GLU A 48 -72.04 -75.97 -91.46
C GLU A 48 -71.38 -76.74 -90.32
N ARG A 49 -71.31 -78.08 -90.41
CA ARG A 49 -70.60 -78.89 -89.42
C ARG A 49 -69.13 -78.49 -89.32
N ASN A 50 -68.46 -78.27 -90.44
CA ASN A 50 -67.06 -77.85 -90.47
C ASN A 50 -66.90 -76.45 -89.84
N TYR A 51 -67.77 -75.51 -90.18
CA TYR A 51 -67.80 -74.17 -89.59
C TYR A 51 -67.98 -74.23 -88.06
N PHE A 52 -68.98 -74.97 -87.57
CA PHE A 52 -69.20 -75.12 -86.13
C PHE A 52 -68.08 -75.89 -85.42
N GLN A 53 -67.38 -76.78 -86.12
CA GLN A 53 -66.20 -77.45 -85.57
C GLN A 53 -65.04 -76.47 -85.42
N LEU A 54 -64.76 -75.65 -86.44
CA LEU A 54 -63.73 -74.61 -86.38
C LEU A 54 -64.03 -73.56 -85.30
N GLU A 55 -65.27 -73.08 -85.19
CA GLU A 55 -65.66 -72.12 -84.15
C GLU A 55 -65.55 -72.74 -82.75
N ARG A 56 -65.93 -74.01 -82.58
CA ARG A 56 -65.75 -74.73 -81.32
C ARG A 56 -64.28 -74.84 -80.93
N ASP A 57 -63.41 -75.21 -81.87
CA ASP A 57 -61.97 -75.35 -81.65
C ASP A 57 -61.33 -73.98 -81.36
N LYS A 58 -61.80 -72.92 -82.02
CA LYS A 58 -61.40 -71.54 -81.74
C LYS A 58 -61.81 -71.07 -80.34
N ILE A 59 -63.03 -71.40 -79.90
CA ILE A 59 -63.48 -71.10 -78.54
C ILE A 59 -62.68 -71.91 -77.51
N HIS A 60 -62.39 -73.19 -77.78
CA HIS A 60 -61.57 -74.02 -76.89
C HIS A 60 -60.15 -73.48 -76.77
N THR A 61 -59.52 -73.08 -77.87
CA THR A 61 -58.18 -72.47 -77.84
C THR A 61 -58.17 -71.14 -77.08
N PHE A 62 -59.16 -70.25 -77.29
CA PHE A 62 -59.27 -69.03 -76.48
C PHE A 62 -59.48 -69.33 -74.99
N TRP A 63 -60.31 -70.32 -74.66
CA TRP A 63 -60.53 -70.73 -73.29
C TRP A 63 -59.26 -71.29 -72.64
N GLU A 64 -58.51 -72.13 -73.35
CA GLU A 64 -57.22 -72.67 -72.88
C GLU A 64 -56.18 -71.57 -72.67
N ILE A 65 -56.06 -70.62 -73.61
CA ILE A 65 -55.16 -69.47 -73.47
C ILE A 65 -55.54 -68.62 -72.26
N THR A 66 -56.82 -68.27 -72.13
CA THR A 66 -57.32 -67.41 -71.04
C THR A 66 -57.15 -68.12 -69.69
N ARG A 67 -57.40 -69.43 -69.64
CA ARG A 67 -57.17 -70.25 -68.44
C ARG A 67 -55.69 -70.29 -68.06
N ARG A 68 -54.79 -70.51 -69.03
CA ARG A 68 -53.34 -70.50 -68.81
C ARG A 68 -52.87 -69.14 -68.30
N GLN A 69 -53.34 -68.05 -68.90
CA GLN A 69 -53.03 -66.68 -68.45
C GLN A 69 -53.55 -66.41 -67.02
N LEU A 70 -54.75 -66.89 -66.68
CA LEU A 70 -55.28 -66.77 -65.33
C LEU A 70 -54.43 -67.55 -64.32
N GLU A 71 -53.98 -68.76 -64.68
CA GLU A 71 -53.09 -69.59 -63.85
C GLU A 71 -51.72 -68.91 -63.67
N GLU A 72 -51.16 -68.31 -64.72
CA GLU A 72 -49.93 -67.49 -64.66
C GLU A 72 -50.10 -66.28 -63.73
N LYS A 73 -51.17 -65.49 -63.88
CA LYS A 73 -51.42 -64.34 -63.00
C LYS A 73 -51.65 -64.72 -61.54
N LYS A 74 -52.30 -65.86 -61.29
CA LYS A 74 -52.42 -66.42 -59.93
C LYS A 74 -51.08 -66.90 -59.37
N ALA A 75 -50.14 -67.33 -60.20
CA ALA A 75 -48.79 -67.68 -59.77
C ALA A 75 -47.97 -66.41 -59.48
N GLU A 76 -48.04 -65.40 -60.34
CA GLU A 76 -47.40 -64.09 -60.12
C GLU A 76 -47.86 -63.43 -58.82
N LEU A 77 -49.17 -63.42 -58.54
CA LEU A 77 -49.71 -62.87 -57.30
C LEU A 77 -49.15 -63.58 -56.06
N ARG A 78 -49.11 -64.93 -56.07
CA ARG A 78 -48.52 -65.70 -54.97
C ARG A 78 -47.04 -65.42 -54.77
N ASN A 79 -46.29 -65.21 -55.85
CA ASN A 79 -44.89 -64.82 -55.76
C ASN A 79 -44.75 -63.41 -55.16
N LYS A 80 -45.61 -62.47 -55.54
CA LYS A 80 -45.61 -61.12 -54.98
C LYS A 80 -45.99 -61.08 -53.50
N ASP A 81 -46.97 -61.87 -53.09
CA ASP A 81 -47.34 -62.01 -51.66
C ASP A 81 -46.15 -62.55 -50.86
N ARG A 82 -45.45 -63.57 -51.38
CA ARG A 82 -44.24 -64.11 -50.74
C ARG A 82 -43.09 -63.09 -50.68
N GLU A 83 -42.87 -62.32 -51.76
CA GLU A 83 -41.87 -61.25 -51.77
C GLU A 83 -42.17 -60.17 -50.71
N MET A 84 -43.46 -59.85 -50.49
CA MET A 84 -43.89 -58.92 -49.44
C MET A 84 -43.62 -59.49 -48.05
N GLU A 85 -44.00 -60.75 -47.79
CA GLU A 85 -43.73 -61.42 -46.52
C GLU A 85 -42.23 -61.45 -46.20
N GLU A 86 -41.38 -61.84 -47.16
CA GLU A 86 -39.93 -61.85 -46.98
C GLU A 86 -39.36 -60.43 -46.74
N ALA A 87 -39.94 -59.40 -47.35
CA ALA A 87 -39.54 -58.01 -47.11
C ALA A 87 -39.93 -57.53 -45.70
N GLU A 88 -41.12 -57.91 -45.22
CA GLU A 88 -41.57 -57.61 -43.86
C GLU A 88 -40.70 -58.31 -42.80
N GLU A 89 -40.34 -59.58 -43.03
CA GLU A 89 -39.44 -60.32 -42.15
C GLU A 89 -38.04 -59.67 -42.08
N ARG A 90 -37.47 -59.29 -43.23
CA ARG A 90 -36.20 -58.56 -43.28
C ARG A 90 -36.27 -57.24 -42.50
N HIS A 91 -37.33 -56.47 -42.71
CA HIS A 91 -37.53 -55.20 -42.02
C HIS A 91 -37.65 -55.40 -40.50
N GLN A 92 -38.35 -56.44 -40.03
CA GLN A 92 -38.43 -56.75 -38.59
C GLN A 92 -37.08 -57.11 -37.99
N VAL A 93 -36.24 -57.86 -38.71
CA VAL A 93 -34.88 -58.18 -38.27
C VAL A 93 -34.04 -56.91 -38.18
N GLU A 94 -34.09 -56.05 -39.19
CA GLU A 94 -33.38 -54.76 -39.19
C GLU A 94 -33.79 -53.89 -38.00
N ILE A 95 -35.11 -53.75 -37.74
CA ILE A 95 -35.60 -53.01 -36.56
C ILE A 95 -35.02 -53.59 -35.26
N LYS A 96 -34.94 -54.92 -35.12
CA LYS A 96 -34.36 -55.55 -33.93
C LYS A 96 -32.87 -55.24 -33.80
N VAL A 97 -32.11 -55.30 -34.90
CA VAL A 97 -30.69 -54.94 -34.93
C VAL A 97 -30.49 -53.47 -34.56
N TYR A 98 -31.27 -52.55 -35.13
CA TYR A 98 -31.20 -51.13 -34.78
C TYR A 98 -31.55 -50.88 -33.31
N LYS A 99 -32.59 -51.52 -32.78
CA LYS A 99 -32.92 -51.43 -31.35
C LYS A 99 -31.77 -51.91 -30.46
N GLN A 100 -31.11 -53.00 -30.84
CA GLN A 100 -29.96 -53.51 -30.09
C GLN A 100 -28.76 -52.56 -30.18
N LYS A 101 -28.51 -51.98 -31.36
CA LYS A 101 -27.43 -50.99 -31.56
C LYS A 101 -27.65 -49.73 -30.70
N VAL A 102 -28.89 -49.23 -30.64
CA VAL A 102 -29.25 -48.10 -29.77
C VAL A 102 -29.04 -48.45 -28.29
N LYS A 103 -29.44 -49.65 -27.84
CA LYS A 103 -29.19 -50.09 -26.46
C LYS A 103 -27.71 -50.16 -26.12
N HIS A 104 -26.89 -50.68 -27.03
CA HIS A 104 -25.44 -50.77 -26.83
C HIS A 104 -24.82 -49.37 -26.73
N LEU A 105 -25.18 -48.46 -27.65
CA LEU A 105 -24.70 -47.07 -27.61
C LEU A 105 -25.10 -46.35 -26.31
N LEU A 106 -26.33 -46.54 -25.83
CA LEU A 106 -26.77 -45.95 -24.56
C LEU A 106 -25.98 -46.50 -23.36
N TYR A 107 -25.71 -47.81 -23.33
CA TYR A 107 -24.90 -48.43 -22.28
C TYR A 107 -23.45 -47.95 -22.32
N GLU A 108 -22.86 -47.86 -23.51
CA GLU A 108 -21.50 -47.35 -23.72
C GLU A 108 -21.40 -45.88 -23.26
N HIS A 109 -22.35 -45.02 -23.69
CA HIS A 109 -22.40 -43.64 -23.22
C HIS A 109 -22.55 -43.52 -21.71
N GLN A 110 -23.38 -44.37 -21.08
CA GLN A 110 -23.55 -44.38 -19.64
C GLN A 110 -22.26 -44.78 -18.91
N ASN A 111 -21.56 -45.80 -19.41
CA ASN A 111 -20.28 -46.24 -18.85
C ASN A 111 -19.20 -45.18 -19.00
N ASN A 112 -19.04 -44.61 -20.20
CA ASN A 112 -18.06 -43.55 -20.46
C ASN A 112 -18.33 -42.32 -19.57
N LEU A 113 -19.61 -41.96 -19.37
CA LEU A 113 -19.97 -40.87 -18.47
C LEU A 113 -19.63 -41.19 -17.01
N ALA A 114 -19.83 -42.44 -16.58
CA ALA A 114 -19.46 -42.87 -15.22
C ALA A 114 -17.94 -42.84 -15.03
N GLU A 115 -17.18 -43.35 -15.99
CA GLU A 115 -15.71 -43.36 -15.99
C GLU A 115 -15.15 -41.94 -15.89
N VAL A 116 -15.56 -41.03 -16.79
CA VAL A 116 -15.12 -39.63 -16.78
C VAL A 116 -15.49 -38.93 -15.47
N LYS A 117 -16.65 -39.22 -14.87
CA LYS A 117 -17.01 -38.68 -13.55
C LYS A 117 -16.11 -39.20 -12.44
N THR A 118 -15.77 -40.49 -12.47
CA THR A 118 -14.86 -41.08 -11.47
C THR A 118 -13.44 -40.54 -11.62
N GLU A 119 -12.91 -40.46 -12.84
CA GLU A 119 -11.61 -39.87 -13.14
C GLU A 119 -11.54 -38.41 -12.71
N GLY A 120 -12.55 -37.61 -13.08
CA GLY A 120 -12.65 -36.21 -12.67
C GLY A 120 -12.65 -36.03 -11.16
N THR A 121 -13.33 -36.94 -10.43
CA THR A 121 -13.34 -36.92 -8.95
C THR A 121 -11.96 -37.27 -8.37
N VAL A 122 -11.25 -38.22 -8.97
CA VAL A 122 -9.89 -38.61 -8.55
C VAL A 122 -8.91 -37.46 -8.79
N VAL A 123 -8.93 -36.86 -9.97
CA VAL A 123 -8.07 -35.71 -10.32
C VAL A 123 -8.33 -34.54 -9.37
N MET A 124 -9.60 -34.22 -9.09
CA MET A 124 -9.96 -33.15 -8.15
C MET A 124 -9.43 -33.44 -6.73
N LYS A 125 -9.51 -34.69 -6.25
CA LYS A 125 -8.99 -35.08 -4.93
C LYS A 125 -7.46 -34.99 -4.87
N LEU A 126 -6.77 -35.38 -5.95
CA LEU A 126 -5.31 -35.25 -6.04
C LEU A 126 -4.88 -33.79 -6.00
N ALA A 127 -5.52 -32.93 -6.80
CA ALA A 127 -5.27 -31.49 -6.79
C ALA A 127 -5.55 -30.87 -5.41
N GLN A 128 -6.63 -31.28 -4.73
CA GLN A 128 -6.93 -30.81 -3.38
C GLN A 128 -5.87 -31.26 -2.36
N LYS A 129 -5.34 -32.48 -2.48
CA LYS A 129 -4.26 -32.99 -1.62
C LYS A 129 -2.96 -32.20 -1.85
N GLU A 130 -2.64 -31.90 -3.10
CA GLU A 130 -1.47 -31.10 -3.48
C GLU A 130 -1.57 -29.67 -2.93
N HIS A 131 -2.71 -29.01 -3.11
CA HIS A 131 -2.93 -27.67 -2.55
C HIS A 131 -2.82 -27.64 -1.02
N ARG A 132 -3.33 -28.66 -0.32
CA ARG A 132 -3.16 -28.78 1.14
C ARG A 132 -1.69 -28.96 1.54
N ALA A 133 -0.91 -29.71 0.75
CA ALA A 133 0.51 -29.89 0.99
C ALA A 133 1.29 -28.58 0.78
N GLN A 134 1.00 -27.85 -0.30
CA GLN A 134 1.57 -26.53 -0.60
C GLN A 134 1.22 -25.52 0.50
N GLU A 135 -0.03 -25.48 0.95
CA GLU A 135 -0.46 -24.60 2.05
C GLU A 135 0.27 -24.96 3.36
N GLY A 136 0.47 -26.26 3.63
CA GLY A 136 1.25 -26.73 4.76
C GLY A 136 2.72 -26.27 4.71
N ALA A 137 3.36 -26.34 3.55
CA ALA A 137 4.73 -25.86 3.32
C ALA A 137 4.82 -24.34 3.54
N LEU A 138 3.94 -23.56 2.91
CA LEU A 138 3.90 -22.10 3.07
C LEU A 138 3.69 -21.68 4.54
N ARG A 139 2.83 -22.39 5.29
CA ARG A 139 2.65 -22.14 6.72
C ARG A 139 3.91 -22.45 7.53
N LYS A 140 4.69 -23.46 7.15
CA LYS A 140 5.98 -23.79 7.78
C LYS A 140 7.01 -22.70 7.47
N ASP A 141 7.14 -22.30 6.22
CA ASP A 141 8.08 -21.26 5.79
C ASP A 141 7.77 -19.92 6.45
N MET A 142 6.48 -19.55 6.55
CA MET A 142 6.06 -18.35 7.28
C MET A 142 6.46 -18.40 8.77
N ARG A 143 6.45 -19.58 9.40
CA ARG A 143 6.91 -19.72 10.80
C ARG A 143 8.42 -19.57 10.91
N VAL A 144 9.17 -20.17 9.99
CA VAL A 144 10.65 -20.04 9.93
C VAL A 144 11.04 -18.58 9.75
N LEU A 145 10.46 -17.89 8.75
CA LEU A 145 10.72 -16.47 8.50
C LEU A 145 10.39 -15.58 9.70
N LYS A 146 9.33 -15.89 10.46
CA LYS A 146 9.01 -15.15 11.70
C LYS A 146 10.07 -15.33 12.78
N VAL A 147 10.64 -16.52 12.90
CA VAL A 147 11.73 -16.79 13.85
C VAL A 147 13.00 -16.06 13.41
N GLU A 148 13.39 -16.17 12.15
CA GLU A 148 14.56 -15.47 11.58
C GLU A 148 14.45 -13.94 11.75
N LEU A 149 13.27 -13.38 11.48
CA LEU A 149 13.01 -11.96 11.70
C LEU A 149 13.22 -11.57 13.18
N LYS A 150 12.72 -12.39 14.11
CA LYS A 150 12.86 -12.14 15.55
C LYS A 150 14.31 -12.25 16.01
N GLU A 151 15.07 -13.22 15.49
CA GLU A 151 16.50 -13.37 15.75
C GLU A 151 17.29 -12.16 15.24
N GLN A 152 16.98 -11.67 14.04
CA GLN A 152 17.60 -10.47 13.47
C GLN A 152 17.27 -9.21 14.28
N GLU A 153 16.02 -9.05 14.73
CA GLU A 153 15.62 -7.95 15.62
C GLU A 153 16.43 -7.97 16.93
N LEU A 154 16.56 -9.13 17.57
CA LEU A 154 17.34 -9.28 18.81
C LEU A 154 18.83 -9.00 18.58
N ALA A 155 19.40 -9.48 17.47
CA ALA A 155 20.79 -9.18 17.12
C ALA A 155 21.02 -7.68 16.92
N ASN A 156 20.10 -6.99 16.24
CA ASN A 156 20.15 -5.54 16.04
C ASN A 156 20.03 -4.78 17.37
N GLU A 157 19.18 -5.23 18.29
CA GLU A 157 19.04 -4.63 19.62
C GLU A 157 20.35 -4.70 20.42
N VAL A 158 21.07 -5.84 20.34
CA VAL A 158 22.39 -6.01 20.97
C VAL A 158 23.41 -5.04 20.36
N VAL A 159 23.41 -4.86 19.04
CA VAL A 159 24.31 -3.91 18.36
C VAL A 159 24.04 -2.48 18.83
N ILE A 160 22.77 -2.06 18.88
CA ILE A 160 22.38 -0.72 19.36
C ILE A 160 22.80 -0.53 20.82
N LYS A 161 22.60 -1.54 21.68
CA LYS A 161 23.02 -1.50 23.09
C LYS A 161 24.54 -1.32 23.22
N ASN A 162 25.31 -2.05 22.42
CA ASN A 162 26.77 -1.94 22.41
C ASN A 162 27.25 -0.57 21.92
N LEU A 163 26.60 0.01 20.90
CA LEU A 163 26.90 1.36 20.43
C LEU A 163 26.63 2.41 21.52
N ARG A 164 25.50 2.29 22.23
CA ARG A 164 25.17 3.19 23.35
C ARG A 164 26.16 3.08 24.50
N LEU A 165 26.61 1.86 24.84
CA LEU A 165 27.64 1.63 25.86
C LEU A 165 28.97 2.30 25.46
N LYS A 166 29.43 2.09 24.22
CA LYS A 166 30.65 2.75 23.71
C LYS A 166 30.54 4.28 23.75
N GLN A 167 29.40 4.84 23.35
CA GLN A 167 29.17 6.27 23.42
C GLN A 167 29.22 6.79 24.87
N ALA A 168 28.63 6.06 25.83
CA ALA A 168 28.68 6.43 27.24
C ALA A 168 30.11 6.37 27.81
N GLU A 169 30.91 5.38 27.40
CA GLU A 169 32.33 5.29 27.74
C GLU A 169 33.13 6.48 27.17
N GLU A 170 32.91 6.86 25.92
CA GLU A 170 33.56 8.02 25.29
C GLU A 170 33.19 9.34 25.96
N ILE A 171 31.90 9.54 26.28
CA ILE A 171 31.45 10.72 27.03
C ILE A 171 32.12 10.77 28.41
N THR A 172 32.24 9.62 29.09
CA THR A 172 32.89 9.55 30.41
C THR A 172 34.39 9.88 30.30
N LYS A 173 35.08 9.36 29.28
CA LYS A 173 36.48 9.70 29.00
C LYS A 173 36.66 11.21 28.78
N MET A 174 35.82 11.81 27.92
CA MET A 174 35.88 13.26 27.68
C MET A 174 35.60 14.08 28.94
N ARG A 175 34.62 13.67 29.77
CA ARG A 175 34.35 14.33 31.06
C ARG A 175 35.57 14.28 31.98
N ASN A 176 36.20 13.12 32.12
CA ASN A 176 37.40 12.96 32.94
C ASN A 176 38.58 13.81 32.42
N ASP A 177 38.75 13.89 31.10
CA ASP A 177 39.79 14.72 30.49
C ASP A 177 39.55 16.21 30.75
N PHE A 178 38.31 16.69 30.64
CA PHE A 178 37.96 18.07 30.97
C PHE A 178 38.11 18.36 32.46
N GLU A 179 37.70 17.44 33.32
CA GLU A 179 37.87 17.60 34.77
C GLU A 179 39.36 17.67 35.15
N ARG A 180 40.21 16.85 34.52
CA ARG A 180 41.67 16.96 34.68
C ARG A 180 42.18 18.33 34.24
N GLN A 181 41.78 18.80 33.06
CA GLN A 181 42.21 20.12 32.55
C GLN A 181 41.79 21.26 33.47
N VAL A 182 40.56 21.22 34.02
CA VAL A 182 40.07 22.21 34.99
C VAL A 182 40.95 22.19 36.24
N ARG A 183 41.20 21.01 36.84
CA ARG A 183 42.05 20.88 38.03
C ARG A 183 43.48 21.37 37.79
N GLU A 184 44.05 21.10 36.62
CA GLU A 184 45.39 21.59 36.24
C GLU A 184 45.43 23.12 36.12
N ILE A 185 44.38 23.73 35.56
CA ILE A 185 44.25 25.19 35.44
C ILE A 185 44.09 25.82 36.84
N GLU A 186 43.21 25.28 37.68
CA GLU A 186 43.00 25.75 39.06
C GLU A 186 44.30 25.67 39.85
N ALA A 187 44.98 24.52 39.86
CA ALA A 187 46.25 24.34 40.56
C ALA A 187 47.35 25.32 40.08
N LYS A 188 47.39 25.59 38.76
CA LYS A 188 48.33 26.57 38.19
C LYS A 188 48.06 27.98 38.71
N TYR A 189 46.80 28.40 38.77
CA TYR A 189 46.43 29.73 39.22
C TYR A 189 46.50 29.88 40.75
N ASP A 190 46.19 28.84 41.51
CA ASP A 190 46.40 28.82 42.96
C ASP A 190 47.89 28.96 43.31
N LYS A 191 48.77 28.25 42.58
CA LYS A 191 50.22 28.39 42.75
C LYS A 191 50.68 29.81 42.42
N LYS A 192 50.19 30.41 41.33
CA LYS A 192 50.50 31.81 40.98
C LYS A 192 50.02 32.79 42.06
N MET A 193 48.81 32.61 42.56
CA MET A 193 48.24 33.45 43.62
C MET A 193 49.06 33.34 44.91
N LYS A 194 49.48 32.12 45.28
CA LYS A 194 50.34 31.90 46.46
C LYS A 194 51.70 32.57 46.29
N MET A 195 52.37 32.39 45.15
CA MET A 195 53.66 33.05 44.88
C MET A 195 53.54 34.57 44.95
N LEU A 196 52.47 35.16 44.38
CA LEU A 196 52.25 36.60 44.43
C LEU A 196 52.02 37.10 45.87
N ARG A 197 51.29 36.33 46.69
CA ARG A 197 51.11 36.64 48.11
C ARG A 197 52.44 36.59 48.87
N ASP A 198 53.22 35.53 48.67
CA ASP A 198 54.52 35.36 49.32
C ASP A 198 55.49 36.49 48.92
N GLU A 199 55.49 36.91 47.65
CA GLU A 199 56.29 38.04 47.15
C GLU A 199 55.89 39.37 47.79
N LEU A 200 54.58 39.66 47.86
CA LEU A 200 54.08 40.88 48.49
C LEU A 200 54.35 40.90 50.01
N ASP A 201 54.21 39.77 50.69
CA ASP A 201 54.53 39.65 52.11
C ASP A 201 56.02 39.81 52.38
N LEU A 202 56.88 39.26 51.51
CA LEU A 202 58.33 39.46 51.62
C LEU A 202 58.68 40.93 51.41
N ARG A 203 58.13 41.57 50.38
CA ARG A 203 58.34 42.99 50.11
C ARG A 203 57.92 43.86 51.29
N ARG A 204 56.73 43.60 51.85
CA ARG A 204 56.25 44.28 53.06
C ARG A 204 57.21 44.09 54.24
N LYS A 205 57.70 42.87 54.48
CA LYS A 205 58.67 42.61 55.56
C LYS A 205 59.97 43.37 55.34
N THR A 206 60.52 43.38 54.12
CA THR A 206 61.73 44.14 53.78
C THR A 206 61.53 45.64 54.01
N GLU A 207 60.42 46.21 53.53
CA GLU A 207 60.09 47.63 53.74
C GLU A 207 59.97 47.98 55.23
N ILE A 208 59.40 47.09 56.07
CA ILE A 208 59.36 47.26 57.53
C ILE A 208 60.76 47.26 58.13
N HIS A 209 61.60 46.27 57.81
CA HIS A 209 62.97 46.18 58.34
C HIS A 209 63.81 47.39 57.93
N GLU A 210 63.70 47.85 56.68
CA GLU A 210 64.39 49.07 56.22
C GLU A 210 63.94 50.31 57.00
N VAL A 211 62.65 50.42 57.32
CA VAL A 211 62.13 51.53 58.13
C VAL A 211 62.61 51.44 59.57
N GLU A 212 62.62 50.25 60.16
CA GLU A 212 63.12 49.99 61.51
C GLU A 212 64.61 50.31 61.62
N GLU A 213 65.45 49.84 60.70
CA GLU A 213 66.89 50.16 60.66
C GLU A 213 67.14 51.66 60.54
N ARG A 214 66.38 52.35 59.67
CA ARG A 214 66.50 53.80 59.51
C ARG A 214 66.11 54.55 60.79
N LYS A 215 65.06 54.10 61.48
CA LYS A 215 64.63 54.67 62.78
C LYS A 215 65.62 54.36 63.89
N ASN A 216 66.15 53.15 63.96
CA ASN A 216 67.19 52.76 64.91
C ASN A 216 68.46 53.59 64.70
N GLY A 217 68.85 53.82 63.45
CA GLY A 217 69.94 54.74 63.11
C GLY A 217 69.69 56.16 63.62
N GLN A 218 68.48 56.71 63.42
CA GLN A 218 68.10 58.02 63.95
C GLN A 218 68.11 58.07 65.48
N ILE A 219 67.61 57.03 66.15
CA ILE A 219 67.64 56.91 67.62
C ILE A 219 69.09 56.90 68.12
N SER A 220 69.97 56.10 67.50
CA SER A 220 71.39 56.05 67.87
C SER A 220 72.08 57.41 67.69
N THR A 221 71.83 58.11 66.59
CA THR A 221 72.35 59.47 66.38
C THR A 221 71.82 60.46 67.42
N LEU A 222 70.54 60.37 67.76
CA LEU A 222 69.92 61.22 68.77
C LEU A 222 70.50 60.95 70.17
N MET A 223 70.70 59.67 70.53
CA MET A 223 71.35 59.27 71.77
C MET A 223 72.78 59.80 71.85
N GLN A 224 73.57 59.66 70.78
CA GLN A 224 74.94 60.20 70.73
C GLN A 224 74.96 61.72 70.94
N ARG A 225 74.09 62.47 70.25
CA ARG A 225 73.97 63.92 70.43
C ARG A 225 73.55 64.31 71.85
N HIS A 226 72.67 63.53 72.47
CA HIS A 226 72.30 63.75 73.86
C HIS A 226 73.47 63.49 74.80
N GLU A 227 74.25 62.44 74.59
CA GLU A 227 75.45 62.13 75.39
C GLU A 227 76.53 63.22 75.25
N GLU A 228 76.75 63.71 74.03
CA GLU A 228 77.63 64.87 73.75
C GLU A 228 77.13 66.10 74.50
N ALA A 229 75.84 66.45 74.36
CA ALA A 229 75.25 67.58 75.07
C ALA A 229 75.32 67.44 76.60
N PHE A 230 75.09 66.22 77.13
CA PHE A 230 75.25 65.95 78.56
C PHE A 230 76.70 66.11 79.02
N THR A 231 77.66 65.69 78.20
CA THR A 231 79.10 65.84 78.47
C THR A 231 79.49 67.32 78.45
N ASP A 232 79.01 68.08 77.46
CA ASP A 232 79.24 69.52 77.36
C ASP A 232 78.63 70.28 78.55
N ILE A 233 77.40 69.94 78.93
CA ILE A 233 76.75 70.50 80.13
C ILE A 233 77.56 70.15 81.38
N LYS A 234 78.00 68.89 81.52
CA LYS A 234 78.81 68.45 82.65
C LYS A 234 80.14 69.20 82.70
N ASN A 235 80.80 69.41 81.57
CA ASN A 235 82.04 70.19 81.46
C ASN A 235 81.81 71.66 81.79
N TYR A 236 80.75 72.27 81.27
CA TYR A 236 80.37 73.65 81.57
C TYR A 236 80.14 73.86 83.07
N TYR A 237 79.38 72.97 83.72
CA TYR A 237 79.19 73.04 85.17
C TYR A 237 80.46 72.70 85.94
N ASN A 238 81.31 71.78 85.45
CA ASN A 238 82.61 71.47 86.07
C ASN A 238 83.54 72.68 86.05
N ASP A 239 83.66 73.36 84.90
CA ASP A 239 84.44 74.58 84.72
C ASP A 239 83.89 75.71 85.59
N ILE A 240 82.56 75.86 85.65
CA ILE A 240 81.93 76.78 86.60
C ILE A 240 82.25 76.39 88.03
N THR A 241 82.20 75.12 88.43
CA THR A 241 82.56 74.73 89.80
C THR A 241 84.04 74.94 90.10
N LEU A 242 84.96 74.71 89.16
CA LEU A 242 86.38 74.97 89.33
C LEU A 242 86.67 76.46 89.44
N ASN A 243 86.07 77.26 88.56
CA ASN A 243 86.18 78.72 88.58
C ASN A 243 85.51 79.29 89.83
N ASN A 244 84.35 78.77 90.22
CA ASN A 244 83.69 79.10 91.47
C ASN A 244 84.49 78.62 92.67
N LEU A 245 85.24 77.51 92.63
CA LEU A 245 86.12 77.08 93.73
C LEU A 245 87.31 78.03 93.88
N ALA A 246 87.89 78.49 92.77
CA ALA A 246 88.94 79.51 92.75
C ALA A 246 88.40 80.86 93.26
N LEU A 247 87.20 81.26 92.81
CA LEU A 247 86.50 82.45 93.24
C LEU A 247 85.99 82.33 94.69
N ILE A 248 85.57 81.17 95.16
CA ILE A 248 85.15 80.92 96.56
C ILE A 248 86.36 80.98 97.46
N ASN A 249 87.55 80.56 97.03
CA ASN A 249 88.75 80.75 97.84
C ASN A 249 89.14 82.23 97.94
N SER A 250 89.02 83.02 96.86
CA SER A 250 89.25 84.47 96.90
C SER A 250 88.13 85.25 97.61
N LEU A 251 86.88 84.79 97.50
CA LEU A 251 85.72 85.39 98.15
C LEU A 251 85.56 84.91 99.59
N LYS A 252 86.06 83.75 100.02
CA LYS A 252 86.10 83.38 101.45
C LYS A 252 87.05 84.28 102.24
N GLU A 253 88.10 84.78 101.60
CA GLU A 253 88.99 85.82 102.15
C GLU A 253 88.30 87.20 102.21
N GLN A 254 87.24 87.42 101.43
CA GLN A 254 86.44 88.66 101.40
C GLN A 254 85.05 88.55 102.06
N MET A 255 84.54 87.33 102.31
CA MET A 255 83.23 87.04 102.93
C MET A 255 83.30 86.93 104.45
N GLU A 256 84.49 86.88 105.04
CA GLU A 256 84.67 87.21 106.47
C GLU A 256 84.21 88.66 106.75
N ASP A 257 84.16 89.54 105.72
CA ASP A 257 83.66 90.93 105.79
C ASP A 257 82.19 91.13 105.33
N MET A 258 81.61 90.24 104.51
CA MET A 258 80.27 90.45 103.90
C MET A 258 79.15 89.52 104.40
N ARG A 259 79.41 88.77 105.49
CA ARG A 259 78.46 87.88 106.19
C ARG A 259 77.28 88.59 106.90
N LYS A 260 76.84 89.74 106.40
CA LYS A 260 75.84 90.60 107.07
C LYS A 260 74.58 90.94 106.25
N LYS A 261 74.29 90.42 105.04
CA LYS A 261 73.22 91.07 104.22
C LYS A 261 72.39 90.34 103.14
N GLU A 262 72.16 89.02 103.12
CA GLU A 262 71.34 88.43 102.03
C GLU A 262 70.46 87.24 102.45
N GLU A 263 69.19 87.51 102.73
CA GLU A 263 68.21 86.51 103.20
C GLU A 263 66.78 86.76 102.64
N TYR A 264 66.61 87.22 101.38
CA TYR A 264 65.27 87.66 100.89
C TYR A 264 64.74 87.11 99.54
N LEU A 265 65.47 86.33 98.73
CA LEU A 265 65.03 86.05 97.33
C LEU A 265 64.71 84.59 96.97
N GLU A 266 64.23 83.78 97.91
CA GLU A 266 64.06 82.33 97.68
C GLU A 266 62.62 81.77 97.73
N ARG A 267 61.54 82.58 97.62
CA ARG A 267 60.16 82.03 97.67
C ARG A 267 59.08 82.66 96.76
N GLU A 268 59.21 82.57 95.43
CA GLU A 268 58.05 82.93 94.55
C GLU A 268 57.83 82.06 93.28
N MET A 269 58.60 80.99 93.04
CA MET A 269 58.55 80.26 91.75
C MET A 269 57.83 78.88 91.76
N ALA A 270 57.24 78.45 92.88
CA ALA A 270 56.78 77.05 93.00
C ALA A 270 55.27 76.78 92.81
N GLU A 271 54.37 77.78 92.84
CA GLU A 271 52.91 77.51 92.88
C GLU A 271 52.15 77.63 91.55
N VAL A 272 52.70 78.30 90.52
CA VAL A 272 51.95 78.58 89.27
C VAL A 272 51.94 77.41 88.26
N SER A 273 52.84 76.43 88.39
CA SER A 273 53.02 75.35 87.40
C SER A 273 52.07 74.14 87.58
N LEU A 274 51.45 73.98 88.75
CA LEU A 274 50.77 72.72 89.10
C LEU A 274 49.27 72.68 88.72
N GLN A 275 48.60 73.81 88.52
CA GLN A 275 47.15 73.83 88.24
C GLN A 275 46.76 73.70 86.76
N ASN A 276 47.67 74.01 85.82
CA ASN A 276 47.37 73.98 84.38
C ASN A 276 47.34 72.55 83.78
N LYS A 277 47.85 71.53 84.50
CA LYS A 277 47.91 70.14 84.03
C LYS A 277 46.64 69.29 84.29
N ARG A 278 45.70 69.72 85.13
CA ARG A 278 44.57 68.85 85.57
C ARG A 278 43.29 68.93 84.72
N LEU A 279 43.15 69.90 83.81
CA LEU A 279 41.88 70.12 83.08
C LEU A 279 41.91 69.81 81.57
N ALA A 280 43.08 69.52 80.99
CA ALA A 280 43.21 69.37 79.54
C ALA A 280 42.76 67.99 78.99
N GLU A 281 42.96 66.90 79.74
CA GLU A 281 42.70 65.53 79.24
C GLU A 281 41.22 65.11 79.16
N PRO A 282 40.33 65.46 80.12
CA PRO A 282 38.93 65.03 80.05
C PRO A 282 38.14 65.70 78.92
N LEU A 283 38.49 66.94 78.57
CA LEU A 283 37.81 67.71 77.51
C LEU A 283 38.10 67.15 76.10
N GLN A 284 39.30 66.59 75.89
CA GLN A 284 39.67 66.03 74.59
C GLN A 284 38.94 64.70 74.31
N ARG A 285 38.83 63.83 75.32
CA ARG A 285 38.12 62.53 75.17
C ARG A 285 36.64 62.68 74.84
N ALA A 286 35.94 63.62 75.48
CA ALA A 286 34.52 63.85 75.20
C ALA A 286 34.26 64.34 73.76
N LYS A 287 35.19 65.10 73.16
CA LYS A 287 35.07 65.57 71.77
C LYS A 287 35.26 64.43 70.76
N GLU A 288 36.16 63.49 71.05
CA GLU A 288 36.43 62.33 70.19
C GLU A 288 35.22 61.37 70.16
N GLU A 289 34.63 61.07 71.32
CA GLU A 289 33.44 60.22 71.42
C GLU A 289 32.23 60.81 70.68
N MET A 290 32.02 62.13 70.76
CA MET A 290 30.91 62.80 70.05
C MET A 290 31.07 62.72 68.53
N SER A 291 32.30 62.87 68.02
CA SER A 291 32.63 62.74 66.60
C SER A 291 32.41 61.31 66.09
N GLU A 292 32.76 60.30 66.90
CA GLU A 292 32.57 58.90 66.54
C GLU A 292 31.08 58.52 66.47
N MET A 293 30.28 58.99 67.42
CA MET A 293 28.82 58.76 67.42
C MET A 293 28.13 59.39 66.22
N GLN A 294 28.52 60.60 65.81
CA GLN A 294 28.00 61.23 64.58
C GLN A 294 28.32 60.41 63.32
N LYS A 295 29.53 59.84 63.22
CA LYS A 295 29.89 58.96 62.09
C LYS A 295 29.04 57.69 62.05
N ARG A 296 28.80 57.05 63.20
CA ARG A 296 27.96 55.84 63.29
C ARG A 296 26.52 56.11 62.88
N LEU A 297 25.95 57.24 63.33
CA LEU A 297 24.59 57.64 62.95
C LEU A 297 24.47 57.83 61.43
N GLY A 298 25.40 58.56 60.81
CA GLY A 298 25.38 58.78 59.36
C GLY A 298 25.58 57.50 58.53
N ASN A 299 26.33 56.52 59.04
CA ASN A 299 26.41 55.20 58.40
C ASN A 299 25.08 54.44 58.50
N HIS A 300 24.43 54.48 59.67
CA HIS A 300 23.18 53.77 59.88
C HIS A 300 22.03 54.30 59.01
N GLU A 301 21.98 55.63 58.79
CA GLU A 301 21.03 56.25 57.87
C GLU A 301 21.27 55.83 56.41
N ARG A 302 22.53 55.74 55.97
CA ARG A 302 22.88 55.23 54.63
C ARG A 302 22.46 53.77 54.45
N ASP A 303 22.75 52.92 55.43
CA ASP A 303 22.38 51.50 55.38
C ASP A 303 20.86 51.32 55.29
N LYS A 304 20.09 52.15 56.01
CA LYS A 304 18.63 52.15 55.97
C LYS A 304 18.08 52.50 54.58
N GLN A 305 18.70 53.46 53.89
CA GLN A 305 18.33 53.81 52.51
C GLN A 305 18.65 52.68 51.52
N ILE A 306 19.84 52.09 51.63
CA ILE A 306 20.24 50.95 50.79
C ILE A 306 19.27 49.78 50.99
N LEU A 307 18.91 49.47 52.24
CA LEU A 307 17.96 48.40 52.56
C LEU A 307 16.57 48.65 51.96
N ALA A 308 16.10 49.90 51.93
CA ALA A 308 14.84 50.24 51.28
C ALA A 308 14.90 50.01 49.76
N CYS A 309 15.99 50.45 49.11
CA CYS A 309 16.20 50.25 47.68
C CYS A 309 16.33 48.76 47.30
N THR A 310 17.04 47.95 48.10
CA THR A 310 17.17 46.51 47.84
C THR A 310 15.85 45.77 48.04
N LYS A 311 15.05 46.11 49.06
CA LYS A 311 13.69 45.57 49.23
C LYS A 311 12.76 45.91 48.07
N ALA A 312 12.85 47.13 47.53
CA ALA A 312 12.08 47.51 46.36
C ALA A 312 12.47 46.70 45.12
N ARG A 313 13.77 46.51 44.86
CA ARG A 313 14.26 45.65 43.76
C ARG A 313 13.83 44.19 43.95
N LEU A 314 13.93 43.66 45.17
CA LEU A 314 13.51 42.29 45.47
C LEU A 314 12.04 42.07 45.10
N LYS A 315 11.16 43.00 45.50
CA LYS A 315 9.73 42.92 45.19
C LYS A 315 9.44 42.94 43.68
N VAL A 316 10.20 43.71 42.90
CA VAL A 316 10.09 43.72 41.43
C VAL A 316 10.55 42.38 40.86
N THR A 317 11.72 41.88 41.25
CA THR A 317 12.24 40.59 40.77
C THR A 317 11.38 39.40 41.17
N GLU A 318 10.73 39.43 42.35
CA GLU A 318 9.78 38.40 42.76
C GLU A 318 8.52 38.39 41.89
N LYS A 319 8.06 39.57 41.45
CA LYS A 319 6.93 39.68 40.52
C LYS A 319 7.32 39.13 39.15
N GLU A 320 8.46 39.57 38.60
CA GLU A 320 8.99 39.06 37.32
C GLU A 320 9.17 37.54 37.34
N LEU A 321 9.67 36.97 38.44
CA LEU A 321 9.82 35.53 38.59
C LEU A 321 8.47 34.80 38.57
N LYS A 322 7.42 35.38 39.18
CA LYS A 322 6.07 34.80 39.16
C LYS A 322 5.47 34.85 37.76
N ASP A 323 5.64 35.98 37.07
CA ASP A 323 5.14 36.16 35.71
C ASP A 323 5.85 35.18 34.75
N LEU A 324 7.18 35.05 34.82
CA LEU A 324 7.95 34.07 34.03
C LEU A 324 7.54 32.62 34.30
N LYS A 325 7.28 32.26 35.56
CA LYS A 325 6.84 30.90 35.92
C LYS A 325 5.48 30.57 35.30
N TRP A 326 4.57 31.54 35.28
CA TRP A 326 3.26 31.36 34.68
C TRP A 326 3.35 31.24 33.15
N GLU A 327 4.17 32.07 32.50
CA GLU A 327 4.43 31.96 31.06
C GLU A 327 5.08 30.61 30.69
N HIS A 328 6.02 30.14 31.51
CA HIS A 328 6.68 28.84 31.31
C HIS A 328 5.67 27.69 31.35
N GLU A 329 4.80 27.64 32.36
CA GLU A 329 3.76 26.62 32.49
C GLU A 329 2.82 26.61 31.27
N ILE A 330 2.42 27.80 30.78
CA ILE A 330 1.58 27.92 29.58
C ILE A 330 2.30 27.39 28.33
N LEU A 331 3.59 27.74 28.17
CA LEU A 331 4.38 27.26 27.04
C LEU A 331 4.55 25.74 27.10
N GLU A 332 4.76 25.17 28.29
CA GLU A 332 4.93 23.73 28.49
C GLU A 332 3.65 22.98 28.12
N GLN A 333 2.48 23.46 28.56
CA GLN A 333 1.19 22.88 28.17
C GLN A 333 0.93 22.98 26.66
N ARG A 334 1.25 24.12 26.03
CA ARG A 334 1.15 24.28 24.58
C ARG A 334 2.08 23.34 23.83
N PHE A 335 3.30 23.17 24.32
CA PHE A 335 4.29 22.28 23.74
C PHE A 335 3.81 20.82 23.77
N ILE A 336 3.30 20.36 24.92
CA ILE A 336 2.73 19.02 25.05
C ILE A 336 1.59 18.80 24.04
N LYS A 337 0.69 19.78 23.89
CA LYS A 337 -0.42 19.68 22.94
C LYS A 337 0.06 19.60 21.49
N VAL A 338 0.98 20.46 21.07
CA VAL A 338 1.56 20.44 19.72
C VAL A 338 2.30 19.12 19.46
N GLN A 339 2.97 18.58 20.47
CA GLN A 339 3.66 17.30 20.36
C GLN A 339 2.67 16.14 20.14
N GLN A 340 1.53 16.14 20.84
CA GLN A 340 0.45 15.18 20.63
C GLN A 340 -0.16 15.30 19.23
N GLU A 341 -0.45 16.52 18.77
CA GLU A 341 -0.98 16.78 17.43
C GLU A 341 -0.02 16.28 16.34
N ARG A 342 1.28 16.54 16.49
CA ARG A 342 2.32 16.04 15.59
C ARG A 342 2.34 14.50 15.54
N GLU A 343 2.30 13.85 16.70
CA GLU A 343 2.32 12.38 16.79
C GLU A 343 1.07 11.76 16.18
N GLU A 344 -0.11 12.35 16.38
CA GLU A 344 -1.35 11.91 15.77
C GLU A 344 -1.31 12.08 14.24
N LEU A 345 -0.82 13.23 13.76
CA LEU A 345 -0.68 13.49 12.33
C LEU A 345 0.29 12.49 11.67
N TYR A 346 1.39 12.18 12.34
CA TYR A 346 2.35 11.19 11.86
C TYR A 346 1.73 9.79 11.76
N ARG A 347 0.97 9.36 12.78
CA ARG A 347 0.23 8.08 12.74
C ARG A 347 -0.78 8.04 11.60
N LYS A 348 -1.56 9.10 11.40
CA LYS A 348 -2.54 9.20 10.30
C LYS A 348 -1.86 9.14 8.93
N PHE A 349 -0.74 9.84 8.78
CA PHE A 349 0.04 9.83 7.54
C PHE A 349 0.57 8.42 7.21
N THR A 350 1.16 7.73 8.18
CA THR A 350 1.63 6.35 7.99
C THR A 350 0.49 5.40 7.64
N ALA A 351 -0.66 5.50 8.32
CA ALA A 351 -1.83 4.68 8.02
C ALA A 351 -2.36 4.93 6.59
N ALA A 352 -2.44 6.18 6.16
CA ALA A 352 -2.89 6.54 4.81
C ALA A 352 -1.94 5.99 3.72
N ILE A 353 -0.62 6.06 3.94
CA ILE A 353 0.36 5.48 3.01
C ILE A 353 0.17 3.97 2.90
N GLN A 354 0.03 3.27 4.03
CA GLN A 354 -0.17 1.83 4.05
C GLN A 354 -1.46 1.43 3.33
N GLU A 355 -2.55 2.18 3.52
CA GLU A 355 -3.81 1.93 2.83
C GLU A 355 -3.68 2.10 1.30
N VAL A 356 -3.03 3.17 0.84
CA VAL A 356 -2.79 3.39 -0.59
C VAL A 356 -1.89 2.31 -1.19
N GLN A 357 -0.82 1.92 -0.49
CA GLN A 357 0.05 0.84 -0.91
C GLN A 357 -0.70 -0.50 -0.98
N GLN A 358 -1.55 -0.79 0.00
CA GLN A 358 -2.34 -2.02 0.03
C GLN A 358 -3.36 -2.06 -1.11
N LYS A 359 -4.08 -0.97 -1.36
CA LYS A 359 -5.04 -0.85 -2.48
C LYS A 359 -4.34 -1.01 -3.84
N THR A 360 -3.21 -0.35 -4.02
CA THR A 360 -2.42 -0.44 -5.26
C THR A 360 -1.83 -1.84 -5.44
N GLY A 361 -1.30 -2.44 -4.36
CA GLY A 361 -0.78 -3.79 -4.35
C GLY A 361 -1.85 -4.83 -4.70
N PHE A 362 -3.06 -4.69 -4.16
CA PHE A 362 -4.18 -5.57 -4.52
C PHE A 362 -4.57 -5.43 -5.99
N LYS A 363 -4.63 -4.21 -6.52
CA LYS A 363 -4.92 -3.95 -7.95
C LYS A 363 -3.85 -4.59 -8.84
N ASN A 364 -2.57 -4.46 -8.49
CA ASN A 364 -1.47 -5.09 -9.21
C ASN A 364 -1.56 -6.62 -9.17
N LEU A 365 -1.84 -7.21 -8.01
CA LEU A 365 -1.99 -8.67 -7.87
C LEU A 365 -3.14 -9.21 -8.75
N VAL A 366 -4.26 -8.50 -8.81
CA VAL A 366 -5.39 -8.87 -9.68
C VAL A 366 -4.99 -8.77 -11.16
N LEU A 367 -4.26 -7.72 -11.55
CA LEU A 367 -3.76 -7.56 -12.90
C LEU A 367 -2.77 -8.68 -13.27
N GLU A 368 -1.81 -9.01 -12.39
CA GLU A 368 -0.88 -10.14 -12.59
C GLU A 368 -1.61 -11.46 -12.78
N ARG A 369 -2.60 -11.77 -11.92
CA ARG A 369 -3.41 -12.99 -12.08
C ARG A 369 -4.17 -13.01 -13.39
N LYS A 370 -4.73 -11.87 -13.81
CA LYS A 370 -5.45 -11.75 -15.08
C LYS A 370 -4.50 -11.96 -16.27
N LEU A 371 -3.28 -11.45 -16.17
CA LEU A 371 -2.22 -11.60 -17.16
C LEU A 371 -1.76 -13.05 -17.25
N GLN A 372 -1.51 -13.72 -16.12
CA GLN A 372 -1.22 -15.16 -16.07
C GLN A 372 -2.34 -16.01 -16.67
N ALA A 373 -3.60 -15.74 -16.33
CA ALA A 373 -4.73 -16.47 -16.87
C ALA A 373 -4.87 -16.29 -18.39
N LEU A 374 -4.65 -15.06 -18.89
CA LEU A 374 -4.62 -14.79 -20.33
C LEU A 374 -3.44 -15.51 -21.00
N ASN A 375 -2.26 -15.51 -20.40
CA ASN A 375 -1.08 -16.18 -20.95
C ASN A 375 -1.28 -17.70 -21.05
N ALA A 376 -1.82 -18.32 -20.01
CA ALA A 376 -2.17 -19.75 -20.03
C ALA A 376 -3.25 -20.07 -21.08
N ALA A 377 -4.22 -19.16 -21.29
CA ALA A 377 -5.22 -19.33 -22.35
C ALA A 377 -4.60 -19.24 -23.76
N VAL A 378 -3.61 -18.35 -23.95
CA VAL A 378 -2.85 -18.24 -25.20
C VAL A 378 -2.02 -19.50 -25.43
N GLU A 379 -1.23 -19.95 -24.46
CA GLU A 379 -0.42 -21.19 -24.58
C GLU A 379 -1.31 -22.39 -24.92
N LYS A 380 -2.46 -22.55 -24.25
CA LYS A 380 -3.40 -23.63 -24.55
C LYS A 380 -3.93 -23.55 -25.98
N ARG A 381 -4.25 -22.36 -26.47
CA ARG A 381 -4.70 -22.15 -27.85
C ARG A 381 -3.60 -22.43 -28.86
N GLU A 382 -2.36 -22.06 -28.56
CA GLU A 382 -1.19 -22.34 -29.40
C GLU A 382 -0.94 -23.85 -29.54
N VAL A 383 -0.99 -24.59 -28.43
CA VAL A 383 -0.86 -26.06 -28.44
C VAL A 383 -1.96 -26.70 -29.28
N GLN A 384 -3.22 -26.32 -29.06
CA GLN A 384 -4.36 -26.84 -29.83
C GLN A 384 -4.23 -26.51 -31.32
N PHE A 385 -3.77 -25.31 -31.65
CA PHE A 385 -3.55 -24.90 -33.03
C PHE A 385 -2.45 -25.73 -33.70
N ASN A 386 -1.33 -25.94 -33.01
CA ASN A 386 -0.22 -26.75 -33.51
C ASN A 386 -0.60 -28.23 -33.69
N GLU A 387 -1.40 -28.81 -32.79
CA GLU A 387 -1.92 -30.18 -32.96
C GLU A 387 -2.79 -30.31 -34.22
N VAL A 388 -3.72 -29.38 -34.43
CA VAL A 388 -4.58 -29.39 -35.61
C VAL A 388 -3.76 -29.24 -36.89
N LEU A 389 -2.74 -28.37 -36.88
CA LEU A 389 -1.84 -28.20 -38.02
C LEU A 389 -1.07 -29.48 -38.35
N ALA A 390 -0.51 -30.14 -37.34
CA ALA A 390 0.21 -31.40 -37.53
C ALA A 390 -0.71 -32.51 -38.07
N ALA A 391 -1.94 -32.60 -37.58
CA ALA A 391 -2.90 -33.63 -38.01
C ALA A 391 -3.42 -33.42 -39.45
N SER A 392 -3.41 -32.18 -39.94
CA SER A 392 -4.05 -31.84 -41.21
C SER A 392 -3.17 -32.10 -42.44
N ASN A 393 -1.86 -32.38 -42.26
CA ASN A 393 -0.88 -32.59 -43.35
C ASN A 393 -0.99 -31.53 -44.48
N LEU A 394 -1.28 -30.29 -44.11
CA LEU A 394 -1.41 -29.19 -45.05
C LEU A 394 -0.02 -28.75 -45.54
N ASP A 395 0.08 -28.34 -46.80
CA ASP A 395 1.30 -27.73 -47.32
C ASP A 395 1.69 -26.50 -46.45
N PRO A 396 2.86 -26.52 -45.79
CA PRO A 396 3.30 -25.45 -44.90
C PRO A 396 3.32 -24.09 -45.60
N THR A 397 3.65 -24.09 -46.90
CA THR A 397 3.77 -22.87 -47.70
C THR A 397 2.41 -22.21 -47.91
N ALA A 398 1.42 -22.99 -48.37
CA ALA A 398 0.05 -22.52 -48.54
C ALA A 398 -0.57 -22.06 -47.21
N LEU A 399 -0.35 -22.81 -46.12
CA LEU A 399 -0.88 -22.47 -44.80
C LEU A 399 -0.31 -21.15 -44.29
N THR A 400 1.02 -20.95 -44.37
CA THR A 400 1.68 -19.72 -43.94
C THR A 400 1.14 -18.50 -44.71
N LEU A 401 0.91 -18.66 -46.01
CA LEU A 401 0.32 -17.61 -46.84
C LEU A 401 -1.11 -17.26 -46.40
N VAL A 402 -1.95 -18.26 -46.12
CA VAL A 402 -3.34 -18.06 -45.66
C VAL A 402 -3.36 -17.43 -44.27
N SER A 403 -2.56 -17.92 -43.32
CA SER A 403 -2.45 -17.33 -41.96
C SER A 403 -2.05 -15.88 -42.02
N ARG A 404 -1.03 -15.53 -42.79
CA ARG A 404 -0.57 -14.15 -42.93
C ARG A 404 -1.64 -13.23 -43.53
N LYS A 405 -2.37 -13.69 -44.55
CA LYS A 405 -3.52 -12.95 -45.12
C LYS A 405 -4.63 -12.75 -44.10
N LEU A 406 -4.89 -13.75 -43.25
CA LEU A 406 -5.90 -13.67 -42.19
C LEU A 406 -5.48 -12.67 -41.11
N GLU A 407 -4.18 -12.66 -40.76
CA GLU A 407 -3.56 -11.72 -39.84
C GLU A 407 -3.66 -10.29 -40.34
N ASP A 408 -3.32 -10.03 -41.61
CA ASP A 408 -3.47 -8.71 -42.23
C ASP A 408 -4.93 -8.21 -42.19
N VAL A 409 -5.90 -9.10 -42.43
CA VAL A 409 -7.34 -8.77 -42.34
C VAL A 409 -7.77 -8.50 -40.89
N LEU A 410 -7.27 -9.27 -39.92
CA LEU A 410 -7.56 -9.06 -38.50
C LEU A 410 -6.95 -7.75 -37.99
N GLU A 411 -5.70 -7.45 -38.36
CA GLU A 411 -5.00 -6.19 -38.06
C GLU A 411 -5.77 -5.00 -38.64
N SER A 412 -6.17 -5.09 -39.91
CA SER A 412 -7.00 -4.07 -40.57
C SER A 412 -8.32 -3.87 -39.83
N LYS A 413 -9.04 -4.94 -39.49
CA LYS A 413 -10.29 -4.83 -38.73
C LYS A 413 -10.09 -4.24 -37.34
N ASN A 414 -9.05 -4.64 -36.61
CA ASN A 414 -8.74 -4.10 -35.28
C ASN A 414 -8.40 -2.61 -35.33
N THR A 415 -7.68 -2.18 -36.37
CA THR A 415 -7.39 -0.76 -36.60
C THR A 415 -8.67 0.01 -36.88
N THR A 416 -9.54 -0.49 -37.76
CA THR A 416 -10.85 0.13 -38.04
C THR A 416 -11.73 0.18 -36.78
N ILE A 417 -11.70 -0.84 -35.92
CA ILE A 417 -12.44 -0.82 -34.64
C ILE A 417 -11.90 0.29 -33.73
N LYS A 418 -10.58 0.43 -33.59
CA LYS A 418 -9.97 1.51 -32.79
C LYS A 418 -10.33 2.89 -33.34
N ASP A 419 -10.27 3.06 -34.66
CA ASP A 419 -10.61 4.33 -35.31
C ASP A 419 -12.08 4.69 -35.13
N LEU A 420 -12.98 3.71 -35.29
CA LEU A 420 -14.41 3.91 -35.06
C LEU A 420 -14.73 4.20 -33.60
N GLN A 421 -14.07 3.55 -32.64
CA GLN A 421 -14.22 3.85 -31.22
C GLN A 421 -13.74 5.26 -30.89
N TYR A 422 -12.60 5.68 -31.47
CA TYR A 422 -12.08 7.03 -31.33
C TYR A 422 -13.03 8.07 -31.94
N GLU A 423 -13.54 7.82 -33.15
CA GLU A 423 -14.53 8.68 -33.79
C GLU A 423 -15.82 8.80 -32.99
N LEU A 424 -16.32 7.67 -32.46
CA LEU A 424 -17.48 7.67 -31.58
C LEU A 424 -17.23 8.54 -30.34
N ALA A 425 -16.08 8.37 -29.68
CA ALA A 425 -15.68 9.18 -28.53
C ALA A 425 -15.57 10.67 -28.90
N ARG A 426 -15.01 10.98 -30.07
CA ARG A 426 -14.87 12.34 -30.59
C ARG A 426 -16.23 12.99 -30.82
N VAL A 427 -17.17 12.27 -31.45
CA VAL A 427 -18.54 12.75 -31.70
C VAL A 427 -19.32 12.91 -30.41
N CYS A 428 -19.25 11.95 -29.48
CA CYS A 428 -19.88 12.07 -28.16
C CYS A 428 -19.36 13.28 -27.37
N LYS A 429 -18.04 13.53 -27.42
CA LYS A 429 -17.45 14.72 -26.82
C LYS A 429 -17.96 16.00 -27.48
N ALA A 430 -17.92 16.07 -28.81
CA ALA A 430 -18.40 17.23 -29.55
C ALA A 430 -19.89 17.50 -29.25
N HIS A 431 -20.72 16.46 -29.13
CA HIS A 431 -22.12 16.58 -28.76
C HIS A 431 -22.30 17.16 -27.35
N ASN A 432 -21.59 16.64 -26.36
CA ASN A 432 -21.68 17.12 -24.98
C ASN A 432 -21.12 18.56 -24.84
N ASP A 433 -20.02 18.88 -25.54
CA ASP A 433 -19.46 20.23 -25.58
C ASP A 433 -20.45 21.23 -26.22
N LEU A 434 -21.13 20.82 -27.30
CA LEU A 434 -22.17 21.61 -27.98
C LEU A 434 -23.37 21.85 -27.06
N LEU A 435 -23.80 20.82 -26.32
CA LEU A 435 -24.88 20.95 -25.33
C LEU A 435 -24.55 21.99 -24.26
N ARG A 436 -23.35 21.91 -23.67
CA ARG A 436 -22.89 22.92 -22.70
C ARG A 436 -22.81 24.31 -23.29
N THR A 437 -22.39 24.45 -24.54
CA THR A 437 -22.35 25.77 -25.19
C THR A 437 -23.75 26.33 -25.41
N TYR A 438 -24.72 25.51 -25.79
CA TYR A 438 -26.12 25.92 -25.90
C TYR A 438 -26.73 26.27 -24.55
N GLU A 439 -26.51 25.46 -23.50
CA GLU A 439 -26.97 25.79 -22.14
C GLU A 439 -26.40 27.13 -21.66
N ALA A 440 -25.09 27.33 -21.83
CA ALA A 440 -24.43 28.59 -21.49
C ALA A 440 -25.00 29.76 -22.29
N LYS A 441 -25.32 29.56 -23.57
CA LYS A 441 -25.94 30.61 -24.40
C LYS A 441 -27.38 30.91 -24.01
N LEU A 442 -28.20 29.91 -23.71
CA LEU A 442 -29.57 30.10 -23.21
C LEU A 442 -29.56 30.92 -21.93
N LEU A 443 -28.71 30.56 -20.97
CA LEU A 443 -28.50 31.32 -19.73
C LEU A 443 -28.03 32.75 -20.02
N ALA A 444 -27.09 32.95 -20.95
CA ALA A 444 -26.62 34.28 -21.32
C ALA A 444 -27.71 35.15 -21.98
N PHE A 445 -28.69 34.55 -22.65
CA PHE A 445 -29.87 35.25 -23.17
C PHE A 445 -31.03 35.34 -22.16
N GLY A 446 -30.82 34.91 -20.91
CA GLY A 446 -31.81 34.99 -19.84
C GLY A 446 -32.93 33.95 -19.95
N ILE A 447 -32.73 32.87 -20.72
CA ILE A 447 -33.67 31.76 -20.83
C ILE A 447 -33.28 30.70 -19.79
N PRO A 448 -34.11 30.45 -18.75
CA PRO A 448 -33.86 29.39 -17.78
C PRO A 448 -33.90 28.02 -18.43
N LEU A 449 -32.98 27.13 -18.06
CA LEU A 449 -32.87 25.77 -18.61
C LEU A 449 -34.13 24.92 -18.36
N ASP A 450 -34.89 25.24 -17.31
CA ASP A 450 -36.16 24.57 -16.99
C ASP A 450 -37.25 24.82 -18.05
N ASN A 451 -37.14 25.90 -18.82
CA ASN A 451 -38.13 26.28 -19.84
C ASN A 451 -38.00 25.47 -21.14
N VAL A 452 -36.92 24.72 -21.32
CA VAL A 452 -36.65 23.98 -22.57
C VAL A 452 -37.54 22.73 -22.67
N GLY A 453 -38.15 22.27 -21.57
CA GLY A 453 -39.17 21.21 -21.55
C GLY A 453 -38.65 19.78 -21.81
N PHE A 454 -37.37 19.62 -22.12
CA PHE A 454 -36.70 18.34 -22.24
C PHE A 454 -35.29 18.39 -21.64
N LYS A 455 -34.80 17.25 -21.15
CA LYS A 455 -33.43 17.09 -20.69
C LYS A 455 -32.62 16.41 -21.79
N PRO A 456 -31.64 17.09 -22.41
CA PRO A 456 -30.79 16.46 -23.41
C PRO A 456 -30.01 15.29 -22.80
N LEU A 457 -29.93 14.18 -23.52
CA LEU A 457 -29.20 13.00 -23.03
C LEU A 457 -27.71 13.20 -23.31
N GLU A 458 -26.90 13.37 -22.26
CA GLU A 458 -25.44 13.35 -22.43
C GLU A 458 -24.99 11.97 -22.92
N THR A 459 -24.27 11.95 -24.04
CA THR A 459 -23.74 10.70 -24.61
C THR A 459 -22.51 10.24 -23.83
N ALA A 460 -22.55 9.01 -23.32
CA ALA A 460 -21.45 8.34 -22.65
C ALA A 460 -20.96 7.14 -23.46
N VAL A 461 -19.65 7.06 -23.70
CA VAL A 461 -19.02 5.88 -24.29
C VAL A 461 -18.84 4.84 -23.19
N ILE A 462 -19.41 3.64 -23.38
CA ILE A 462 -19.34 2.56 -22.39
C ILE A 462 -17.87 2.26 -22.06
N GLY A 463 -17.50 2.41 -20.79
CA GLY A 463 -16.15 2.14 -20.29
C GLY A 463 -15.15 3.31 -20.41
N GLN A 464 -15.55 4.47 -20.91
CA GLN A 464 -14.70 5.67 -20.99
C GLN A 464 -15.39 6.89 -20.39
N THR A 465 -14.75 7.52 -19.40
CA THR A 465 -15.12 8.85 -18.91
C THR A 465 -14.46 9.91 -19.77
N LEU A 466 -15.26 10.65 -20.55
CA LEU A 466 -14.81 11.76 -21.39
C LEU A 466 -14.56 13.00 -20.53
N GLY A 467 -13.34 13.54 -20.59
CA GLY A 467 -12.98 14.77 -19.88
C GLY A 467 -13.67 16.01 -20.45
N GLN A 468 -13.98 16.99 -19.59
CA GLN A 468 -14.73 18.20 -19.97
C GLN A 468 -13.87 19.27 -20.67
N GLY A 469 -12.53 19.12 -20.67
CA GLY A 469 -11.61 20.08 -21.26
C GLY A 469 -11.27 19.83 -22.74
N PRO A 470 -10.51 20.74 -23.39
CA PRO A 470 -10.06 20.58 -24.77
C PRO A 470 -9.31 19.26 -25.01
N ALA A 471 -8.53 18.82 -24.01
CA ALA A 471 -7.79 17.57 -24.01
C ALA A 471 -8.58 16.36 -23.45
N GLY A 472 -9.90 16.48 -23.28
CA GLY A 472 -10.74 15.48 -22.62
C GLY A 472 -10.82 14.10 -23.28
N LEU A 473 -10.33 13.97 -24.51
CA LEU A 473 -10.15 12.67 -25.19
C LEU A 473 -8.82 11.99 -24.85
N VAL A 474 -7.84 12.72 -24.32
CA VAL A 474 -6.48 12.24 -24.05
C VAL A 474 -6.24 12.09 -22.54
N GLY A 475 -6.88 12.94 -21.73
CA GLY A 475 -6.85 12.86 -20.27
C GLY A 475 -8.08 12.13 -19.73
N ALA A 476 -8.00 10.81 -19.60
CA ALA A 476 -8.89 10.12 -18.66
C ALA A 476 -8.46 10.48 -17.22
N PRO A 477 -9.41 10.76 -16.30
CA PRO A 477 -9.08 10.92 -14.89
C PRO A 477 -8.55 9.59 -14.35
N THR A 478 -7.43 9.66 -13.62
CA THR A 478 -6.79 8.50 -12.95
C THR A 478 -7.55 8.10 -11.70
#